data_AF-A0A1W7ADT8-F1
#
_entry.id   AF-A0A1W7ADT8-F1
#
_cell.length_a   1.000
_cell.length_b   1.000
_cell.length_c   1.000
_cell.angle_alpha   90.00
_cell.angle_beta   90.00
_cell.angle_gamma   90.00
#
_symmetry.space_group_name_H-M   'P 1'
#
loop_
_entity.id
_entity.type
_entity.pdbx_description
1 polymer ?
#
loop_
_entity_poly.entity_id
_entity_poly.type
_entity_poly.pdbx_seq_one_letter_code
_entity_poly.pdbx_strand_id
1 'polypeptide(L)'
;MSQLSTQVQEILKANGIEITNEQLSLFELEVNSLLDAVLYHTSNDFSIYKNEEGVIIYPYAVSKFIASVIEYYERPEVKKGLKARSMGTVSYTFKDNDGYIPDYLLGILEPFKLRKKAKFHVFK
;
A
#
# COMPACT_ATOMS: atom_id res chain seq x y z
N MET A 1 11.13 16.01 2.29
CA MET A 1 11.33 14.70 1.66
C MET A 1 11.87 13.71 2.66
N SER A 2 11.03 12.78 3.09
CA SER A 2 11.46 11.62 3.88
C SER A 2 12.21 10.64 2.98
N GLN A 3 13.09 9.81 3.54
CA GLN A 3 13.80 8.77 2.77
C GLN A 3 12.82 7.86 2.00
N LEU A 4 11.65 7.60 2.61
CA LEU A 4 10.57 6.84 2.00
C LEU A 4 9.99 7.54 0.76
N SER A 5 9.68 8.84 0.84
CA SER A 5 9.10 9.57 -0.29
C SER A 5 10.04 9.59 -1.50
N THR A 6 11.35 9.68 -1.26
CA THR A 6 12.35 9.63 -2.33
C THR A 6 12.37 8.26 -3.03
N GLN A 7 12.34 7.16 -2.27
CA GLN A 7 12.29 5.82 -2.84
C GLN A 7 11.01 5.58 -3.65
N VAL A 8 9.85 6.02 -3.14
CA VAL A 8 8.58 5.91 -3.87
C VAL A 8 8.64 6.70 -5.17
N GLN A 9 9.21 7.90 -5.15
CA GLN A 9 9.37 8.72 -6.35
C GLN A 9 10.27 8.05 -7.40
N GLU A 10 11.36 7.39 -7.00
CA GLU A 10 12.23 6.63 -7.91
C GLU A 10 11.48 5.47 -8.57
N ILE A 11 10.67 4.73 -7.82
CA ILE A 11 9.86 3.62 -8.34
C ILE A 11 8.81 4.14 -9.33
N LEU A 12 8.13 5.24 -9.00
CA LEU A 12 7.12 5.84 -9.88
C LEU A 12 7.74 6.37 -11.18
N LYS A 13 8.93 6.98 -11.11
CA LYS A 13 9.70 7.38 -12.31
C LYS A 13 10.05 6.19 -13.19
N ALA A 14 10.47 5.06 -12.60
CA ALA A 14 10.74 3.84 -13.36
C ALA A 14 9.50 3.31 -14.09
N ASN A 15 8.30 3.56 -13.54
CA ASN A 15 7.01 3.18 -14.13
C ASN A 15 6.44 4.24 -15.08
N GLY A 16 7.13 5.36 -15.32
CA GLY A 16 6.72 6.42 -16.24
C GLY A 16 5.72 7.44 -15.68
N ILE A 17 5.52 7.49 -14.37
CA ILE A 17 4.68 8.49 -13.69
C ILE A 17 5.58 9.61 -13.16
N GLU A 18 5.55 10.77 -13.82
CA GLU A 18 6.31 11.94 -13.40
C GLU A 18 5.47 12.83 -12.48
N ILE A 19 5.97 13.05 -11.25
CA ILE A 19 5.37 13.98 -10.30
C ILE A 19 5.98 15.36 -10.53
N THR A 20 5.14 16.36 -10.81
CA THR A 20 5.59 17.75 -10.99
C THR A 20 5.98 18.37 -9.64
N ASN A 21 6.89 19.35 -9.67
CA ASN A 21 7.39 19.99 -8.45
C ASN A 21 6.28 20.69 -7.62
N GLU A 22 5.21 21.14 -8.27
CA GLU A 22 4.06 21.77 -7.63
C GLU A 22 3.24 20.79 -6.78
N GLN A 23 3.30 19.49 -7.11
CA GLN A 23 2.56 18.42 -6.44
C GLN A 23 3.38 17.70 -5.36
N LEU A 24 4.64 18.07 -5.15
CA LEU A 24 5.53 17.40 -4.19
C LEU A 24 4.97 17.39 -2.76
N SER A 25 4.36 18.49 -2.32
CA SER A 25 3.77 18.58 -0.98
C SER A 25 2.55 17.67 -0.82
N LEU A 26 1.69 17.59 -1.85
CA LEU A 26 0.54 16.69 -1.88
C LEU A 26 0.99 15.23 -1.92
N PHE A 27 2.02 14.93 -2.71
CA PHE A 27 2.61 13.61 -2.80
C PHE A 27 3.19 13.15 -1.46
N GLU A 28 3.88 14.01 -0.72
CA GLU A 28 4.38 13.66 0.61
C GLU A 28 3.24 13.34 1.59
N LEU A 29 2.14 14.10 1.55
CA LEU A 29 0.96 13.83 2.37
C LEU A 29 0.28 12.52 1.99
N GLU A 30 0.19 12.21 0.69
CA GLU A 30 -0.36 10.96 0.19
C GLU A 30 0.47 9.76 0.63
N VAL A 31 1.80 9.83 0.49
CA VAL A 31 2.72 8.78 0.95
C VAL A 31 2.58 8.54 2.45
N ASN A 32 2.46 9.60 3.26
CA ASN A 32 2.27 9.48 4.70
C ASN A 32 0.91 8.83 5.05
N SER A 33 -0.17 9.21 4.36
CA SER A 33 -1.49 8.61 4.53
C SER A 33 -1.49 7.12 4.18
N LEU A 34 -0.83 6.74 3.09
CA LEU A 34 -0.68 5.34 2.70
C LEU A 34 0.18 4.54 3.68
N LEU A 35 1.19 5.17 4.27
CA LEU A 35 1.99 4.57 5.33
C LEU A 35 1.16 4.30 6.59
N ASP A 36 0.30 5.23 7.00
CA ASP A 36 -0.61 5.00 8.13
C ASP A 36 -1.54 3.80 7.86
N ALA A 37 -2.01 3.65 6.62
CA ALA A 37 -2.79 2.48 6.21
C ALA A 37 -1.97 1.17 6.26
N VAL A 38 -0.68 1.20 5.89
CA VAL A 38 0.23 0.06 6.03
C VAL A 38 0.41 -0.32 7.50
N LEU A 39 0.66 0.65 8.38
CA LEU A 39 0.81 0.43 9.81
C LEU A 39 -0.46 -0.19 10.40
N TYR A 40 -1.63 0.35 10.04
CA TYR A 40 -2.91 -0.19 10.46
C TYR A 40 -3.11 -1.64 10.00
N HIS A 41 -2.88 -1.92 8.71
CA HIS A 41 -3.11 -3.24 8.12
C HIS A 41 -2.14 -4.31 8.65
N THR A 42 -0.88 -3.95 8.86
CA THR A 42 0.16 -4.87 9.35
C THR A 42 0.16 -5.00 10.87
N SER A 43 -0.40 -4.01 11.58
CA SER A 43 -0.30 -3.87 13.05
C SER A 43 1.14 -3.97 13.55
N ASN A 44 2.08 -3.46 12.74
CA ASN A 44 3.51 -3.53 12.96
C ASN A 44 4.09 -2.13 12.86
N ASP A 45 4.84 -1.73 13.88
CA ASP A 45 5.37 -0.37 14.00
C ASP A 45 6.73 -0.21 13.29
N PHE A 46 7.23 -1.28 12.65
CA PHE A 46 8.53 -1.36 11.95
C PHE A 46 9.74 -0.89 12.77
N SER A 47 9.61 -0.86 14.09
CA SER A 47 10.62 -0.38 15.03
C SER A 47 11.93 -1.20 15.00
N ILE A 48 11.87 -2.43 14.48
CA ILE A 48 13.02 -3.32 14.26
C ILE A 48 13.97 -2.76 13.19
N TYR A 49 13.47 -1.98 12.25
CA TYR A 49 14.25 -1.40 11.15
C TYR A 49 14.77 0.01 11.46
N LYS A 50 14.92 0.35 12.75
CA LYS A 50 15.52 1.60 13.17
C LYS A 50 17.04 1.55 12.99
N ASN A 51 17.59 2.59 12.37
CA ASN A 51 19.02 2.84 12.36
C ASN A 51 19.53 3.26 13.75
N GLU A 52 20.86 3.31 13.90
CA GLU A 52 21.56 3.81 15.10
C GLU A 52 21.16 5.25 15.46
N GLU A 53 20.70 6.02 14.47
CA GLU A 53 20.20 7.40 14.61
C GLU A 53 18.71 7.48 15.02
N GLY A 54 18.05 6.34 15.21
CA GLY A 54 16.63 6.26 15.60
C GLY A 54 15.63 6.47 14.45
N VAL A 55 16.11 6.67 13.23
CA VAL A 55 15.29 6.79 12.02
C VAL A 55 14.83 5.41 11.55
N ILE A 56 13.52 5.24 11.32
CA ILE A 56 12.95 3.99 10.78
C ILE A 56 13.24 3.93 9.27
N ILE A 57 14.02 2.94 8.84
CA ILE A 57 14.17 2.62 7.43
C ILE A 57 13.12 1.58 7.06
N TYR A 58 12.11 2.00 6.29
CA TYR A 58 11.10 1.07 5.82
C TYR A 58 11.67 0.06 4.81
N PRO A 59 11.29 -1.23 4.88
CA PRO A 59 11.67 -2.22 3.89
C PRO A 59 11.21 -1.83 2.48
N TYR A 60 11.97 -2.23 1.45
CA TYR A 60 11.63 -1.96 0.05
C TYR A 60 10.23 -2.45 -0.36
N ALA A 61 9.75 -3.53 0.25
CA ALA A 61 8.40 -4.03 -0.01
C ALA A 61 7.30 -3.01 0.36
N VAL A 62 7.53 -2.19 1.39
CA VAL A 62 6.60 -1.13 1.82
C VAL A 62 6.59 0.01 0.81
N SER A 63 7.77 0.50 0.38
CA SER A 63 7.84 1.54 -0.65
C SER A 63 7.30 1.06 -2.00
N LYS A 64 7.55 -0.20 -2.37
CA LYS A 64 6.96 -0.85 -3.56
C LYS A 64 5.43 -0.94 -3.46
N PHE A 65 4.88 -1.32 -2.31
CA PHE A 65 3.44 -1.33 -2.09
C PHE A 65 2.84 0.07 -2.29
N ILE A 66 3.38 1.08 -1.62
CA ILE A 66 2.90 2.47 -1.73
C ILE A 66 2.93 2.95 -3.19
N ALA A 67 4.05 2.72 -3.90
CA ALA A 67 4.17 3.07 -5.31
C ALA A 67 3.11 2.35 -6.18
N SER A 68 2.89 1.05 -5.95
CA SER A 68 1.90 0.28 -6.71
C SER A 68 0.44 0.72 -6.44
N VAL A 69 0.15 1.21 -5.24
CA VAL A 69 -1.16 1.77 -4.89
C VAL A 69 -1.39 3.09 -5.62
N ILE A 70 -0.39 3.98 -5.63
CA ILE A 70 -0.45 5.25 -6.36
C ILE A 70 -0.62 4.98 -7.87
N GLU A 71 0.17 4.05 -8.43
CA GLU A 71 0.05 3.64 -9.82
C GLU A 71 -1.35 3.11 -10.13
N TYR A 72 -1.94 2.31 -9.24
CA TYR A 72 -3.28 1.79 -9.41
C TYR A 72 -4.34 2.90 -9.49
N TYR A 73 -4.25 3.94 -8.65
CA TYR A 73 -5.18 5.07 -8.69
C TYR A 73 -5.01 5.95 -9.93
N GLU A 74 -3.81 6.06 -10.48
CA GLU A 74 -3.56 6.79 -11.72
C GLU A 74 -4.08 6.07 -12.98
N ARG A 75 -4.45 4.79 -12.88
CA ARG A 75 -5.04 4.07 -14.02
C ARG A 75 -6.34 4.73 -14.47
N PRO A 76 -6.54 4.92 -15.79
CA PRO A 76 -7.69 5.64 -16.32
C PRO A 76 -9.04 4.96 -15.98
N GLU A 77 -9.03 3.64 -15.80
CA GLU A 77 -10.20 2.85 -15.39
C GLU A 77 -10.67 3.24 -13.98
N VAL A 78 -9.73 3.39 -13.05
CA VAL A 78 -9.99 3.74 -11.65
C VAL A 78 -10.31 5.23 -11.54
N LYS A 79 -9.49 6.08 -12.15
CA LYS A 79 -9.61 7.56 -12.10
C LYS A 79 -10.91 8.07 -12.70
N LYS A 80 -11.42 7.45 -13.76
CA LYS A 80 -12.71 7.84 -14.39
C LYS A 80 -13.92 7.20 -13.73
N GLY A 81 -13.73 6.43 -12.65
CA GLY A 81 -14.81 5.70 -11.99
C GLY A 81 -15.56 4.77 -12.94
N LEU A 82 -14.86 4.24 -13.97
CA LEU A 82 -15.40 3.26 -14.91
C LEU A 82 -15.55 1.95 -14.14
N LYS A 83 -16.60 1.85 -13.32
CA LYS A 83 -17.08 0.55 -12.84
C LYS A 83 -17.32 -0.27 -14.10
N ALA A 84 -16.54 -1.32 -14.30
CA ALA A 84 -16.78 -2.29 -15.35
C ALA A 84 -18.24 -2.74 -15.19
N ARG A 85 -19.14 -2.24 -16.05
CA ARG A 85 -20.53 -2.62 -16.07
C ARG A 85 -20.55 -4.05 -16.60
N SER A 86 -20.42 -5.02 -15.70
CA SER A 86 -20.54 -6.43 -16.03
C SER A 86 -21.98 -6.67 -16.51
N MET A 87 -22.08 -6.90 -17.81
CA MET A 87 -23.30 -7.29 -18.50
C MET A 87 -23.46 -8.81 -18.32
N GLY A 88 -24.58 -9.24 -17.72
CA GLY A 88 -25.10 -10.60 -17.85
C GLY A 88 -24.61 -11.66 -16.85
N THR A 89 -25.40 -11.86 -15.78
CA THR A 89 -25.69 -13.13 -15.09
C THR A 89 -24.65 -14.26 -15.17
N VAL A 90 -23.62 -14.21 -14.32
CA VAL A 90 -22.97 -15.43 -13.80
C VAL A 90 -22.68 -15.20 -12.32
N SER A 91 -23.04 -16.17 -11.48
CA SER A 91 -22.87 -16.17 -10.02
C SER A 91 -21.41 -16.35 -9.59
N TYR A 92 -20.51 -15.50 -10.08
CA TYR A 92 -19.29 -15.19 -9.36
C TYR A 92 -19.68 -14.08 -8.37
N THR A 93 -19.58 -14.35 -7.08
CA THR A 93 -19.50 -13.27 -6.10
C THR A 93 -18.21 -12.52 -6.41
N PHE A 94 -18.28 -11.54 -7.32
CA PHE A 94 -17.35 -10.43 -7.27
C PHE A 94 -17.54 -9.91 -5.86
N LYS A 95 -16.64 -10.26 -4.94
CA LYS A 95 -16.55 -9.58 -3.66
C LYS A 95 -16.51 -8.12 -4.07
N ASP A 96 -17.60 -7.41 -3.82
CA ASP A 96 -17.70 -5.99 -4.09
C ASP A 96 -16.41 -5.39 -3.55
N ASN A 97 -15.64 -4.82 -4.46
CA ASN A 97 -14.33 -4.25 -4.18
C ASN A 97 -14.57 -2.91 -3.47
N ASP A 98 -15.22 -2.97 -2.31
CA ASP A 98 -15.43 -1.88 -1.36
C ASP A 98 -14.10 -1.52 -0.66
N GLY A 99 -13.06 -2.33 -0.87
CA GLY A 99 -11.67 -1.98 -0.59
C GLY A 99 -11.10 -1.08 -1.67
N TYR A 100 -10.76 0.15 -1.30
CA TYR A 100 -10.04 1.11 -2.14
C TYR A 100 -8.73 0.55 -2.75
N ILE A 101 -8.14 -0.49 -2.14
CA ILE A 101 -6.89 -1.14 -2.55
C ILE A 101 -7.14 -2.60 -2.93
N PRO A 102 -6.74 -3.06 -4.14
CA PRO A 102 -6.88 -4.46 -4.55
C PRO A 102 -6.19 -5.48 -3.62
N ASP A 103 -6.85 -6.61 -3.40
CA ASP A 103 -6.35 -7.72 -2.55
C ASP A 103 -4.96 -8.23 -2.95
N TYR A 104 -4.65 -8.25 -4.26
CA TYR A 104 -3.34 -8.70 -4.74
C TYR A 104 -2.19 -7.76 -4.32
N LEU A 105 -2.47 -6.47 -4.14
CA LEU A 105 -1.49 -5.51 -3.61
C LEU A 105 -1.28 -5.72 -2.11
N LEU A 106 -2.35 -6.02 -1.37
CA LEU A 106 -2.26 -6.34 0.06
C LEU A 106 -1.38 -7.58 0.32
N GLY A 107 -1.28 -8.50 -0.65
CA GLY A 107 -0.37 -9.64 -0.61
C GLY A 107 1.10 -9.27 -0.36
N ILE A 108 1.55 -8.10 -0.82
CA ILE A 108 2.93 -7.61 -0.60
C ILE A 108 3.20 -7.37 0.90
N LEU A 109 2.16 -7.02 1.67
CA LEU A 109 2.26 -6.71 3.09
C LEU A 109 2.09 -7.93 4.00
N GLU A 110 1.67 -9.08 3.47
CA GLU A 110 1.45 -10.30 4.26
C GLU A 110 2.64 -10.73 5.13
N PRO A 111 3.90 -10.66 4.65
CA PRO A 111 5.06 -11.05 5.45
C PRO A 111 5.27 -10.16 6.69
N PHE A 112 4.82 -8.90 6.63
CA PHE A 112 5.00 -7.92 7.71
C PHE A 112 3.85 -7.91 8.71
N LYS A 113 2.75 -8.62 8.39
CA LYS A 113 1.56 -8.68 9.22
C LYS A 113 1.87 -9.41 10.52
N LEU A 114 1.62 -8.74 11.63
CA LEU A 114 1.84 -9.30 12.96
C LEU A 114 0.80 -10.39 13.23
N ARG A 115 1.18 -11.65 12.99
CA ARG A 115 0.29 -12.79 13.24
C ARG A 115 0.11 -12.93 14.75
N LYS A 116 -1.13 -12.78 15.22
CA LYS A 116 -1.49 -13.16 16.59
C LYS A 116 -1.12 -14.63 16.75
N LYS A 117 -0.19 -14.93 17.67
CA LYS A 117 0.20 -16.31 17.97
C LYS A 117 -1.06 -17.13 18.22
N ALA A 118 -1.19 -18.28 17.56
CA ALA A 118 -2.32 -19.17 17.77
C ALA A 118 -2.39 -19.50 19.27
N LYS A 119 -3.50 -19.14 19.92
CA LYS A 119 -3.76 -19.54 21.29
C LYS A 119 -4.29 -20.97 21.22
N PHE A 120 -3.40 -21.95 21.32
CA PHE A 120 -3.83 -23.33 21.47
C PHE A 120 -4.53 -23.46 22.83
N HIS A 121 -5.77 -23.93 22.84
CA HIS A 121 -6.40 -24.35 24.08
C HIS A 121 -5.67 -25.60 24.57
N VAL A 122 -5.05 -25.50 25.74
CA VAL A 122 -4.51 -26.66 26.44
C VAL A 122 -5.70 -27.49 26.88
N PHE A 123 -5.85 -28.70 26.32
CA PHE A 123 -6.83 -29.66 26.79
C PHE A 123 -6.49 -29.99 28.25
N LYS A 124 -7.38 -29.65 29.18
CA LYS A 124 -7.26 -30.02 30.59
C LYS A 124 -8.13 -31.24 30.86
#